data_AF-A0A549TD12-F1
#
_entry.id   AF-A0A549TD12-F1
#
_cell.length_a   1.000
_cell.length_b   1.000
_cell.length_c   1.000
_cell.angle_alpha   90.00
_cell.angle_beta   90.00
_cell.angle_gamma   90.00
#
_symmetry.space_group_name_H-M   'P 1'
#
loop_
_entity.id
_entity.type
_entity.pdbx_description
1 polymer ?
#
loop_
_entity_poly.entity_id
_entity_poly.type
_entity_poly.pdbx_seq_one_letter_code
_entity_poly.pdbx_strand_id
1 'polypeptide(L)'
;MGRRKTDFQNGPKAGPRIGKRAAAVLERMRRKGVLLMRQSSQAPEAVNGGGYLYTTHPDGRAVAPSAGRMLIAAGLVVSRRDDLFSELDGGGQLYALPVPE
;
A
#
# COMPACT_ATOMS: atom_id res chain seq x y z
N MET A 1 -16.27 49.27 16.45
CA MET A 1 -14.93 49.08 15.87
C MET A 1 -14.18 48.07 16.74
N GLY A 2 -14.24 46.79 16.42
CA GLY A 2 -13.67 45.69 17.22
C GLY A 2 -12.97 44.69 16.30
N ARG A 3 -11.69 44.45 16.60
CA ARG A 3 -10.68 43.87 15.70
C ARG A 3 -11.00 42.41 15.31
N ARG A 4 -10.96 42.12 14.02
CA ARG A 4 -10.94 40.75 13.47
C ARG A 4 -9.65 40.06 13.96
N LYS A 5 -9.77 38.96 14.70
CA LYS A 5 -8.65 38.02 14.86
C LYS A 5 -8.76 36.97 13.77
N THR A 6 -7.88 37.11 12.80
CA THR A 6 -7.44 36.06 11.88
C THR A 6 -6.76 34.96 12.67
N ASP A 7 -7.30 33.74 12.60
CA ASP A 7 -6.56 32.50 12.84
C ASP A 7 -6.78 31.59 11.63
N PHE A 8 -6.11 31.93 10.52
CA PHE A 8 -5.88 30.99 9.43
C PHE A 8 -4.74 30.07 9.85
N GLN A 9 -5.07 28.98 10.52
CA GLN A 9 -4.17 27.82 10.65
C GLN A 9 -4.79 26.63 9.93
N ASN A 10 -4.80 26.68 8.60
CA ASN A 10 -4.91 25.48 7.77
C ASN A 10 -3.53 25.25 7.13
N GLY A 11 -2.57 24.83 7.95
CA GLY A 11 -1.37 24.19 7.42
C GLY A 11 -1.77 22.90 6.68
N PRO A 12 -1.00 22.47 5.67
CA PRO A 12 -1.30 21.24 4.95
C PRO A 12 -1.38 20.09 5.96
N LYS A 13 -2.53 19.40 6.01
CA LYS A 13 -2.73 18.21 6.86
C LYS A 13 -1.53 17.29 6.63
N ALA A 14 -0.70 17.12 7.65
CA ALA A 14 0.48 16.27 7.56
C ALA A 14 0.03 14.90 7.03
N GLY A 15 0.53 14.54 5.84
CA GLY A 15 0.20 13.26 5.22
C GLY A 15 0.51 12.11 6.19
N PRO A 16 -0.10 10.93 5.99
CA PRO A 16 0.08 9.80 6.88
C PRO A 16 1.59 9.55 7.10
N ARG A 17 2.01 9.45 8.38
CA ARG A 17 3.41 9.14 8.72
C ARG A 17 3.71 7.71 8.28
N ILE A 18 4.37 7.56 7.15
CA ILE A 18 4.74 6.26 6.59
C ILE A 18 5.97 5.74 7.34
N GLY A 19 5.90 4.52 7.86
CA GLY A 19 7.05 3.86 8.48
C GLY A 19 8.16 3.55 7.47
N LYS A 20 9.43 3.50 7.92
CA LYS A 20 10.62 3.26 7.06
C LYS A 20 10.47 2.09 6.09
N ARG A 21 9.86 0.99 6.54
CA ARG A 21 9.64 -0.21 5.70
C ARG A 21 8.62 0.04 4.57
N ALA A 22 7.51 0.71 4.87
CA ALA A 22 6.50 1.04 3.87
C ALA A 22 7.04 2.07 2.85
N ALA A 23 7.83 3.04 3.31
CA ALA A 23 8.50 4.00 2.43
C ALA A 23 9.46 3.31 1.45
N ALA A 24 10.27 2.35 1.92
CA ALA A 24 11.17 1.58 1.07
C ALA A 24 10.43 0.73 0.01
N VAL A 25 9.24 0.22 0.34
CA VAL A 25 8.39 -0.49 -0.62
C VAL A 25 7.88 0.46 -1.70
N LEU A 26 7.34 1.62 -1.32
CA LEU A 26 6.88 2.63 -2.29
C LEU A 26 8.00 3.11 -3.21
N GLU A 27 9.18 3.37 -2.66
CA GLU A 27 10.34 3.75 -3.46
C GLU A 27 10.70 2.67 -4.48
N ARG A 28 10.65 1.39 -4.07
CA ARG A 28 10.88 0.27 -4.98
C ARG A 28 9.84 0.22 -6.09
N MET A 29 8.55 0.36 -5.75
CA MET A 29 7.46 0.39 -6.73
C MET A 29 7.67 1.52 -7.75
N ARG A 30 8.05 2.72 -7.30
CA ARG A 30 8.32 3.88 -8.17
C ARG A 30 9.52 3.66 -9.08
N ARG A 31 10.65 3.22 -8.53
CA ARG A 31 11.92 3.11 -9.28
C ARG A 31 11.94 1.93 -10.23
N LYS A 32 11.30 0.82 -9.86
CA LYS A 32 11.36 -0.44 -10.61
C LYS A 32 10.08 -0.79 -11.35
N GLY A 33 9.01 -0.02 -11.17
CA GLY A 33 7.70 -0.33 -11.75
C GLY A 33 7.09 -1.63 -11.21
N VAL A 34 7.50 -2.07 -10.02
CA VAL A 34 6.94 -3.29 -9.40
C VAL A 34 5.59 -3.01 -8.74
N LEU A 35 4.76 -4.04 -8.67
CA LEU A 35 3.46 -4.01 -8.01
C LEU A 35 3.54 -4.62 -6.62
N LEU A 36 2.63 -4.25 -5.73
CA LEU A 36 2.43 -4.94 -4.46
C LEU A 36 1.43 -6.07 -4.70
N MET A 37 1.76 -7.29 -4.29
CA MET A 37 0.90 -8.46 -4.36
C MET A 37 0.47 -8.86 -2.95
N ARG A 38 -0.81 -9.18 -2.77
CA ARG A 38 -1.38 -9.74 -1.55
C ARG A 38 -1.98 -11.11 -1.86
N GLN A 39 -1.47 -12.16 -1.23
CA GLN A 39 -1.97 -13.53 -1.40
C GLN A 39 -2.51 -14.06 -0.08
N SER A 40 -3.67 -14.70 -0.10
CA SER A 40 -4.17 -15.43 1.06
C SER A 40 -3.31 -16.66 1.32
N SER A 41 -2.92 -16.89 2.57
CA SER A 41 -2.15 -18.07 2.95
C SER A 41 -2.42 -18.48 4.39
N GLN A 42 -2.30 -19.77 4.67
CA GLN A 42 -2.39 -20.37 6.01
C GLN A 42 -1.00 -20.57 6.64
N ALA A 43 0.08 -20.15 5.97
CA ALA A 43 1.42 -20.23 6.52
C ALA A 43 1.53 -19.41 7.84
N PRO A 44 2.34 -19.83 8.81
CA PRO A 44 2.46 -19.13 10.11
C PRO A 44 2.75 -17.62 9.97
N GLU A 45 3.54 -17.24 8.98
CA GLU A 45 3.89 -15.84 8.69
C GLU A 45 2.67 -15.04 8.20
N ALA A 46 1.75 -15.68 7.49
CA ALA A 46 0.52 -15.10 6.99
C ALA A 46 -0.54 -14.96 8.10
N VAL A 47 -0.67 -15.95 8.97
CA VAL A 47 -1.61 -15.94 10.10
C VAL A 47 -1.35 -14.72 11.00
N ASN A 48 -0.08 -14.50 11.38
CA ASN A 48 0.33 -13.31 12.13
C ASN A 48 0.13 -12.00 11.35
N GLY A 49 0.14 -12.07 10.02
CA GLY A 49 -0.08 -10.96 9.10
C GLY A 49 -1.56 -10.65 8.80
N GLY A 50 -2.51 -11.39 9.39
CA GLY A 50 -3.94 -11.26 9.12
C GLY A 50 -4.44 -12.11 7.95
N GLY A 51 -3.83 -13.28 7.73
CA GLY A 51 -4.20 -14.25 6.71
C GLY A 51 -3.57 -14.00 5.34
N TYR A 52 -2.63 -13.05 5.23
CA TYR A 52 -2.06 -12.65 3.94
C TYR A 52 -0.53 -12.59 3.96
N LEU A 53 0.06 -13.06 2.87
CA LEU A 53 1.44 -12.77 2.48
C LEU A 53 1.47 -11.56 1.57
N TYR A 54 2.52 -10.76 1.71
CA TYR A 54 2.75 -9.59 0.89
C TYR A 54 4.10 -9.71 0.21
N THR A 55 4.12 -9.52 -1.10
CA THR A 55 5.33 -9.57 -1.92
C THR A 55 5.29 -8.44 -2.94
N THR A 56 6.43 -8.10 -3.52
CA THR A 56 6.45 -7.32 -4.76
C THR A 56 6.45 -8.24 -5.98
N HIS A 57 5.79 -7.84 -7.05
CA HIS A 57 5.69 -8.57 -8.31
C HIS A 57 6.27 -7.72 -9.46
N PRO A 58 7.02 -8.31 -10.41
CA PRO A 58 7.33 -9.74 -10.56
C PRO A 58 8.56 -10.23 -9.76
N ASP A 59 9.24 -9.36 -9.03
CA ASP A 59 10.53 -9.69 -8.39
C ASP A 59 10.43 -10.61 -7.15
N GLY A 60 9.23 -10.93 -6.70
CA GLY A 60 8.95 -11.89 -5.62
C GLY A 60 9.43 -11.46 -4.23
N ARG A 61 9.87 -10.21 -4.05
CA ARG A 61 10.50 -9.82 -2.77
C ARG A 61 9.46 -9.70 -1.67
N ALA A 62 9.73 -10.34 -0.53
CA ALA A 62 8.87 -10.25 0.64
C ALA A 62 8.67 -8.81 1.12
N VAL A 63 7.44 -8.51 1.52
CA VAL A 63 7.01 -7.27 2.15
C VAL A 63 6.44 -7.62 3.51
N ALA A 64 6.83 -6.86 4.53
CA ALA A 64 6.29 -7.07 5.87
C ALA A 64 4.75 -6.85 5.85
N PRO A 65 3.94 -7.74 6.47
CA PRO A 65 2.49 -7.60 6.44
C PRO A 65 1.98 -6.24 6.95
N SER A 66 2.62 -5.69 7.98
CA SER A 66 2.29 -4.36 8.50
C SER A 66 2.51 -3.24 7.47
N ALA A 67 3.57 -3.33 6.66
CA ALA A 67 3.83 -2.37 5.60
C ALA A 67 2.80 -2.52 4.46
N GLY A 68 2.55 -3.74 3.98
CA GLY A 68 1.56 -4.00 2.93
C GLY A 68 0.16 -3.54 3.32
N ARG A 69 -0.28 -3.87 4.54
CA ARG A 69 -1.57 -3.41 5.10
C ARG A 69 -1.63 -1.89 5.21
N MET A 70 -0.59 -1.25 5.72
CA MET A 70 -0.55 0.22 5.84
C MET A 70 -0.69 0.89 4.48
N LEU A 71 0.03 0.43 3.45
CA LEU A 71 -0.02 1.03 2.11
C LEU A 71 -1.43 0.95 1.52
N ILE A 72 -2.10 -0.20 1.67
CA ILE A 72 -3.47 -0.40 1.19
C ILE A 72 -4.46 0.45 2.02
N ALA A 73 -4.38 0.39 3.35
CA ALA A 73 -5.28 1.12 4.24
C ALA A 73 -5.15 2.64 4.12
N ALA A 74 -3.94 3.14 3.83
CA ALA A 74 -3.69 4.55 3.59
C ALA A 74 -4.05 5.02 2.17
N GLY A 75 -4.51 4.12 1.28
CA GLY A 75 -4.84 4.44 -0.11
C GLY A 75 -3.63 4.82 -0.96
N LEU A 76 -2.41 4.49 -0.52
CA LEU A 76 -1.17 4.79 -1.24
C LEU A 76 -0.92 3.84 -2.42
N VAL A 77 -1.65 2.73 -2.44
CA VAL A 77 -1.71 1.79 -3.55
C VAL A 77 -3.17 1.44 -3.82
N VAL A 78 -3.50 1.27 -5.09
CA VAL A 78 -4.86 0.97 -5.56
C VAL A 78 -4.88 -0.45 -6.13
N SER A 79 -5.96 -1.19 -5.85
CA SER A 79 -6.14 -2.52 -6.42
C SER A 79 -6.23 -2.41 -7.94
N ARG A 80 -5.38 -3.16 -8.64
CA ARG A 80 -5.64 -3.48 -10.05
C ARG A 80 -6.72 -4.55 -10.03
N ARG A 81 -8.00 -4.15 -10.12
CA ARG A 81 -9.05 -5.10 -10.50
C ARG A 81 -8.79 -5.51 -11.93
N ASP A 82 -8.26 -6.71 -12.09
CA ASP A 82 -8.31 -7.42 -13.36
C ASP A 82 -9.39 -8.49 -13.15
N ASP A 83 -10.63 -8.12 -13.46
CA ASP A 83 -11.85 -8.89 -13.14
C ASP A 83 -11.96 -10.24 -13.90
N LEU A 84 -10.89 -10.71 -14.56
CA LEU A 84 -10.93 -11.92 -15.39
C LEU A 84 -10.08 -13.11 -14.90
N PHE A 85 -9.10 -12.91 -14.00
CA PHE A 85 -8.11 -13.97 -13.69
C PHE A 85 -7.83 -14.16 -12.18
N SER A 86 -8.76 -13.76 -11.32
CA SER A 86 -8.60 -13.93 -9.85
C SER A 86 -8.52 -15.40 -9.40
N GLU A 87 -8.92 -16.35 -10.23
CA GLU A 87 -8.97 -17.78 -9.88
C GLU A 87 -7.88 -18.66 -10.52
N LEU A 88 -7.17 -18.20 -11.56
CA LEU A 88 -6.38 -19.10 -12.42
C LEU A 88 -4.88 -19.24 -12.05
N ASP A 89 -4.28 -18.35 -11.27
CA ASP A 89 -2.82 -18.38 -10.99
C ASP A 89 -2.45 -18.17 -9.50
N GLY A 90 -3.20 -18.77 -8.58
CA GLY A 90 -2.85 -18.75 -7.15
C GLY A 90 -3.33 -17.53 -6.37
N GLY A 91 -4.43 -16.89 -6.82
CA GLY A 91 -5.34 -16.09 -5.99
C GLY A 91 -4.79 -14.79 -5.40
N GLY A 92 -3.77 -14.19 -6.02
CA GLY A 92 -3.15 -12.96 -5.53
C GLY A 92 -3.80 -11.68 -6.06
N GLN A 93 -4.15 -10.76 -5.15
CA GLN A 93 -4.58 -9.41 -5.54
C GLN A 93 -3.37 -8.51 -5.76
N LEU A 94 -3.27 -7.91 -6.96
CA LEU A 94 -2.25 -6.91 -7.28
C LEU A 94 -2.72 -5.49 -6.95
N TYR A 95 -1.77 -4.68 -6.50
CA TYR A 95 -1.92 -3.27 -6.17
C TYR A 95 -0.84 -2.45 -6.84
N ALA A 96 -1.24 -1.38 -7.52
CA ALA A 96 -0.37 -0.44 -8.20
C ALA A 96 -0.30 0.89 -7.45
N LEU A 97 0.70 1.72 -7.76
CA LEU A 97 0.67 3.12 -7.35
C LEU A 97 -0.51 3.81 -8.06
N PRO A 98 -1.18 4.78 -7.41
CA PRO A 98 -2.14 5.62 -8.10
C PRO A 98 -1.44 6.31 -9.27
N VAL A 99 -2.04 6.23 -10.45
CA VAL A 99 -1.57 6.99 -11.61
C VAL A 99 -1.81 8.47 -11.29
N PRO A 100 -0.78 9.34 -11.31
CA PRO A 100 -1.04 10.77 -11.31
C PRO A 100 -1.71 11.10 -12.65
N GLU A 101 -2.95 11.58 -12.60
CA GLU A 101 -3.61 12.22 -13.76
C GLU A 101 -2.79 13.42 -14.26
#